data_AF-Q0KJJ5-F1
#
_entry.id   AF-Q0KJJ5-F1
#
_cell.length_a   1.000
_cell.length_b   1.000
_cell.length_c   1.000
_cell.angle_alpha   90.00
_cell.angle_beta   90.00
_cell.angle_gamma   90.00
#
_symmetry.space_group_name_H-M   'P 1'
#
loop_
_entity.id
_entity.type
_entity.pdbx_description
1 polymer ?
#
loop_
_entity_poly.entity_id
_entity_poly.type
_entity_poly.pdbx_seq_one_letter_code
_entity_poly.pdbx_strand_id
1 'polypeptide(L)'
;MPHSTVTPETVFCPKPASLGDSVFCFGQAAPRLSEQEQYKRLIDAEAGKQGLPLAHLADRLEIARPRLHKVIRKKVALKDDLRDRLFEALDIDCVRAKFCVTFLHDHTAYDDPEVFLICEAMKGFYCEILTRRRGEIQVTLRPPIIHEALGRAYDMLLSHQERVMEHDRTLQA
;
A
#
# COMPACT_ATOMS: atom_id res chain seq x y z
N MET A 1 14.41 60.20 4.98
CA MET A 1 14.68 58.89 4.33
C MET A 1 13.74 57.87 4.97
N PRO A 2 12.77 57.31 4.24
CA PRO A 2 11.80 56.38 4.80
C PRO A 2 12.44 54.99 4.86
N HIS A 3 12.62 54.46 6.07
CA HIS A 3 13.10 53.10 6.26
C HIS A 3 11.90 52.16 6.34
N SER A 4 11.86 51.23 5.39
CA SER A 4 10.79 50.30 5.08
C SER A 4 10.42 49.39 6.25
N THR A 5 9.12 49.22 6.46
CA THR A 5 8.52 48.10 7.19
C THR A 5 8.92 46.78 6.53
N VAL A 6 9.83 46.04 7.16
CA VAL A 6 10.18 44.67 6.76
C VAL A 6 9.32 43.72 7.59
N THR A 7 8.22 43.25 7.00
CA THR A 7 7.54 42.03 7.45
C THR A 7 8.49 40.85 7.29
N PRO A 8 8.66 39.97 8.30
CA PRO A 8 9.35 38.72 8.08
C PRO A 8 8.48 37.88 7.14
N GLU A 9 8.96 37.66 5.92
CA GLU A 9 8.38 36.68 5.02
C GLU A 9 8.45 35.33 5.72
N THR A 10 7.29 34.84 6.13
CA THR A 10 7.11 33.42 6.42
C THR A 10 7.49 32.70 5.13
N VAL A 11 8.59 31.95 5.14
CA VAL A 11 9.00 31.08 4.04
C VAL A 11 8.09 29.84 4.04
N PHE A 12 6.79 30.08 3.97
CA PHE A 12 5.84 29.22 3.32
C PHE A 12 5.45 29.96 2.05
N CYS A 13 6.34 29.95 1.06
CA CYS A 13 5.88 30.18 -0.30
C CYS A 13 4.93 29.01 -0.63
N PRO A 14 3.62 29.22 -0.81
CA PRO A 14 2.86 28.25 -1.58
C PRO A 14 3.50 28.28 -2.97
N LYS A 15 4.23 27.23 -3.32
CA LYS A 15 4.62 26.97 -4.71
C LYS A 15 3.34 27.18 -5.52
N PRO A 16 3.31 28.06 -6.54
CA PRO A 16 2.12 28.22 -7.36
C PRO A 16 1.73 26.82 -7.80
N ALA A 17 0.45 26.46 -7.59
CA ALA A 17 -0.07 25.14 -7.87
C ALA A 17 0.23 24.79 -9.33
N SER A 18 1.40 24.19 -9.56
CA SER A 18 1.66 23.43 -10.76
C SER A 18 0.74 22.23 -10.61
N LEU A 19 -0.34 22.23 -11.40
CA LEU A 19 -1.16 21.05 -11.63
C LEU A 19 -0.24 19.85 -11.85
N GLY A 20 0.00 19.04 -10.81
CA GLY A 20 0.98 17.97 -10.91
C GLY A 20 1.34 17.27 -9.60
N ASP A 21 1.66 18.01 -8.53
CA ASP A 21 2.28 17.39 -7.34
C ASP A 21 1.29 17.24 -6.18
N SER A 22 0.45 16.19 -6.28
CA SER A 22 -0.19 15.61 -5.11
C SER A 22 0.88 14.91 -4.28
N VAL A 23 0.95 15.17 -2.97
CA VAL A 23 1.82 14.42 -2.02
C VAL A 23 1.36 12.96 -1.87
N PHE A 24 0.26 12.59 -2.54
CA PHE A 24 -0.11 11.22 -2.93
C PHE A 24 -0.13 11.12 -4.47
N CYS A 25 1.02 11.28 -5.13
CA CYS A 25 1.15 11.05 -6.55
C CYS A 25 1.30 9.54 -6.81
N PHE A 26 0.17 8.82 -6.74
CA PHE A 26 0.04 7.56 -7.47
C PHE A 26 0.29 7.88 -8.94
N GLY A 27 1.43 7.42 -9.47
CA GLY A 27 2.04 7.86 -10.72
C GLY A 27 1.07 8.13 -11.88
N GLN A 28 1.42 9.16 -12.66
CA GLN A 28 0.65 9.59 -13.83
C GLN A 28 0.53 8.43 -14.84
N ALA A 29 -0.71 8.23 -15.30
CA ALA A 29 -1.20 7.04 -15.95
C ALA A 29 -0.56 6.78 -17.32
N ALA A 30 0.39 5.84 -17.40
CA ALA A 30 0.46 4.94 -18.56
C ALA A 30 -0.95 4.40 -18.83
N PRO A 31 -1.37 4.10 -20.08
CA PRO A 31 -2.72 3.63 -20.37
C PRO A 31 -3.03 2.47 -19.42
N ARG A 32 -3.89 2.76 -18.43
CA ARG A 32 -4.06 1.88 -17.28
C ARG A 32 -4.68 0.62 -17.81
N LEU A 33 -3.90 -0.46 -17.80
CA LEU A 33 -4.43 -1.79 -18.03
C LEU A 33 -5.63 -1.93 -17.10
N SER A 34 -6.71 -2.50 -17.65
CA SER A 34 -7.85 -2.83 -16.80
C SER A 34 -7.38 -3.69 -15.63
N GLU A 35 -8.03 -3.59 -14.48
CA GLU A 35 -7.71 -4.39 -13.29
C GLU A 35 -7.60 -5.88 -13.65
N GLN A 36 -8.50 -6.34 -14.52
CA GLN A 36 -8.52 -7.70 -15.04
C GLN A 36 -7.28 -8.05 -15.87
N GLU A 37 -6.79 -7.13 -16.71
CA GLU A 37 -5.55 -7.34 -17.48
C GLU A 37 -4.32 -7.33 -16.57
N GLN A 38 -4.31 -6.52 -15.51
CA GLN A 38 -3.23 -6.51 -14.52
C GLN A 38 -3.14 -7.86 -13.79
N TYR A 39 -4.27 -8.42 -13.33
CA TYR A 39 -4.26 -9.75 -12.74
C TYR A 39 -3.81 -10.83 -13.71
N LYS A 40 -4.23 -10.76 -14.99
CA LYS A 40 -3.77 -11.73 -16.00
C LYS A 40 -2.27 -11.67 -16.20
N ARG A 41 -1.70 -10.46 -16.25
CA ARG A 41 -0.25 -10.28 -16.38
C ARG A 41 0.50 -10.76 -15.14
N LEU A 42 -0.05 -10.52 -13.94
CA LEU A 42 0.51 -11.04 -12.69
C LEU A 42 0.57 -12.57 -12.72
N ILE A 43 -0.55 -13.22 -13.07
CA ILE A 43 -0.65 -14.69 -13.17
C ILE A 43 0.34 -15.23 -14.22
N ASP A 44 0.45 -14.58 -15.37
CA ASP A 44 1.34 -15.00 -16.44
C ASP A 44 2.83 -14.82 -16.07
N ALA A 45 3.16 -13.72 -15.39
CA ALA A 45 4.50 -13.46 -14.87
C ALA A 45 4.88 -14.49 -13.81
N GLU A 46 4.00 -14.77 -12.86
CA GLU A 46 4.26 -15.73 -11.78
C GLU A 46 4.39 -17.17 -12.30
N ALA A 47 3.51 -17.57 -13.23
CA ALA A 47 3.65 -18.84 -13.93
C ALA A 47 4.98 -18.96 -14.68
N GLY A 48 5.43 -17.87 -15.31
CA GLY A 48 6.73 -17.78 -15.98
C GLY A 48 7.91 -17.95 -15.02
N LYS A 49 7.88 -17.31 -13.85
CA LYS A 49 8.93 -17.44 -12.82
C LYS A 49 9.04 -18.86 -12.28
N GLN A 50 7.91 -19.52 -12.07
CA GLN A 50 7.87 -20.90 -11.58
C GLN A 50 8.17 -21.93 -12.69
N GLY A 51 8.37 -21.49 -13.93
CA GLY A 51 8.59 -22.38 -15.08
C GLY A 51 7.38 -23.26 -15.40
N LEU A 52 6.18 -22.85 -14.98
CA LEU A 52 4.94 -23.62 -15.13
C LEU A 52 4.21 -23.20 -16.41
N PRO A 53 4.13 -24.06 -17.44
CA PRO A 53 3.36 -23.75 -18.63
C PRO A 53 1.88 -23.63 -18.28
N LEU A 54 1.16 -22.71 -18.96
CA LEU A 54 -0.30 -22.58 -18.79
C LEU A 54 -1.04 -23.89 -19.05
N ALA A 55 -0.51 -24.78 -19.91
CA ALA A 55 -1.08 -26.11 -20.12
C ALA A 55 -1.09 -26.95 -18.84
N HIS A 56 0.01 -26.93 -18.08
CA HIS A 56 0.13 -27.67 -16.83
C HIS A 56 -0.76 -27.07 -15.73
N LEU A 57 -0.85 -25.73 -15.65
CA LEU A 57 -1.79 -25.06 -14.74
C LEU A 57 -3.25 -25.39 -15.08
N ALA A 58 -3.58 -25.49 -16.37
CA ALA A 58 -4.92 -25.89 -16.79
C ALA A 58 -5.25 -27.33 -16.37
N ASP A 59 -4.28 -28.24 -16.48
CA ASP A 59 -4.44 -29.63 -16.05
C ASP A 59 -4.62 -29.71 -14.53
N ARG A 60 -3.82 -28.98 -13.74
CA ARG A 60 -3.95 -28.91 -12.26
C ARG A 60 -5.31 -28.37 -11.81
N LEU A 61 -5.90 -27.47 -12.60
CA LEU A 61 -7.18 -26.83 -12.30
C LEU A 61 -8.39 -27.53 -12.94
N GLU A 62 -8.18 -28.68 -13.59
CA GLU A 62 -9.21 -29.45 -14.31
C GLU A 62 -10.01 -28.61 -15.33
N ILE A 63 -9.34 -27.66 -15.97
CA ILE A 63 -9.92 -26.78 -16.99
C ILE A 63 -9.31 -27.07 -18.36
N ALA A 64 -10.12 -26.93 -19.40
CA ALA A 64 -9.62 -27.10 -20.76
C ALA A 64 -8.46 -26.13 -21.04
N ARG A 65 -7.28 -26.65 -21.40
CA ARG A 65 -6.10 -25.88 -21.82
C ARG A 65 -6.40 -24.70 -22.76
N PRO A 66 -7.17 -24.86 -23.86
CA PRO A 66 -7.50 -23.74 -24.75
C PRO A 66 -8.37 -22.67 -24.07
N ARG A 67 -9.17 -23.03 -23.07
CA ARG A 67 -9.97 -22.08 -22.29
C ARG A 67 -9.05 -21.23 -21.42
N LEU A 68 -8.12 -21.84 -20.67
CA LEU A 68 -7.19 -21.06 -19.84
C LEU A 68 -6.31 -20.15 -20.69
N HIS A 69 -5.78 -20.66 -21.80
CA HIS A 69 -4.99 -19.84 -22.73
C HIS A 69 -5.78 -18.64 -23.27
N LYS A 70 -7.07 -18.81 -23.61
CA LYS A 70 -7.94 -17.70 -24.05
C LYS A 70 -8.18 -16.69 -22.92
N VAL A 71 -8.35 -17.13 -21.67
CA VAL A 71 -8.55 -16.22 -20.52
C VAL A 71 -7.30 -15.39 -20.27
N ILE A 72 -6.12 -16.01 -20.19
CA ILE A 72 -4.88 -15.31 -19.83
C ILE A 72 -4.34 -14.46 -20.98
N ARG A 73 -4.31 -14.99 -22.22
CA ARG A 73 -3.65 -14.34 -23.36
C ARG A 73 -4.59 -13.57 -24.30
N LYS A 74 -5.91 -13.71 -24.17
CA LYS A 74 -6.89 -12.98 -25.00
C LYS A 74 -7.84 -12.12 -24.16
N LYS A 75 -8.68 -11.35 -24.83
CA LYS A 75 -9.69 -10.45 -24.22
C LYS A 75 -10.89 -11.17 -23.58
N VAL A 76 -10.72 -12.42 -23.13
CA VAL A 76 -11.78 -13.16 -22.40
C VAL A 76 -11.72 -12.81 -20.93
N ALA A 77 -12.87 -12.53 -20.30
CA ALA A 77 -12.91 -12.17 -18.89
C ALA A 77 -12.33 -13.28 -17.97
N LEU A 78 -11.46 -12.88 -17.05
CA LEU A 78 -11.04 -13.65 -15.89
C LEU A 78 -12.12 -13.49 -14.80
N LYS A 79 -12.83 -14.57 -14.50
CA LYS A 79 -13.82 -14.62 -13.41
C LYS A 79 -13.12 -14.74 -12.05
N ASP A 80 -13.74 -14.22 -11.00
CA ASP A 80 -13.19 -14.26 -9.63
C ASP A 80 -12.88 -15.69 -9.17
N ASP A 81 -13.80 -16.64 -9.33
CA ASP A 81 -13.58 -18.05 -8.95
C ASP A 81 -12.39 -18.71 -9.66
N LEU A 82 -12.09 -18.25 -10.88
CA LEU A 82 -10.94 -18.76 -11.63
C LEU A 82 -9.66 -18.04 -11.22
N ARG A 83 -9.72 -16.73 -10.94
CA ARG A 83 -8.59 -15.96 -10.39
C ARG A 83 -8.14 -16.55 -9.07
N ASP A 84 -9.07 -16.80 -8.15
CA ASP A 84 -8.73 -17.24 -6.81
C ASP A 84 -8.12 -18.65 -6.82
N ARG A 85 -8.65 -19.57 -7.65
CA ARG A 85 -8.02 -20.89 -7.89
C ARG A 85 -6.64 -20.80 -8.56
N LEU A 86 -6.44 -19.85 -9.47
CA LEU A 86 -5.13 -19.60 -10.08
C LEU A 86 -4.14 -19.03 -9.07
N PHE A 87 -4.61 -18.19 -8.15
CA PHE A 87 -3.79 -17.67 -7.08
C PHE A 87 -3.34 -18.79 -6.14
N GLU A 88 -4.26 -19.66 -5.72
CA GLU A 88 -3.93 -20.84 -4.93
C GLU A 88 -2.94 -21.77 -5.66
N ALA A 89 -3.15 -22.04 -6.96
CA ALA A 89 -2.30 -22.94 -7.71
C ALA A 89 -0.85 -22.43 -7.91
N LEU A 90 -0.67 -21.10 -7.85
CA LEU A 90 0.60 -20.40 -8.02
C LEU A 90 1.17 -19.86 -6.70
N ASP A 91 0.55 -20.17 -5.56
CA ASP A 91 0.89 -19.61 -4.25
C ASP A 91 0.97 -18.06 -4.26
N ILE A 92 0.08 -17.43 -5.02
CA ILE A 92 -0.05 -15.97 -5.07
C ILE A 92 -0.81 -15.51 -3.84
N ASP A 93 -0.19 -14.61 -3.08
CA ASP A 93 -0.84 -13.97 -1.96
C ASP A 93 -1.94 -13.02 -2.44
N CYS A 94 -3.19 -13.33 -2.09
CA CYS A 94 -4.35 -12.61 -2.58
C CYS A 94 -4.43 -11.18 -2.06
N VAL A 95 -3.92 -10.90 -0.85
CA VAL A 95 -3.92 -9.56 -0.25
C VAL A 95 -2.92 -8.69 -0.97
N ARG A 96 -1.69 -9.19 -1.15
CA ARG A 96 -0.63 -8.50 -1.89
C ARG A 96 -1.01 -8.28 -3.34
N ALA A 97 -1.56 -9.29 -4.02
CA ALA A 97 -2.01 -9.15 -5.41
C ALA A 97 -3.07 -8.06 -5.56
N LYS A 98 -4.05 -8.00 -4.65
CA LYS A 98 -5.05 -6.92 -4.62
C LYS A 98 -4.39 -5.58 -4.29
N PHE A 99 -3.48 -5.52 -3.34
CA PHE A 99 -2.74 -4.30 -3.03
C PHE A 99 -2.05 -3.72 -4.27
N CYS A 100 -1.28 -4.54 -4.97
CA CYS A 100 -0.59 -4.17 -6.20
C CYS A 100 -1.56 -3.70 -7.30
N VAL A 101 -2.63 -4.46 -7.56
CA VAL A 101 -3.51 -4.22 -8.71
C VAL A 101 -4.58 -3.16 -8.43
N THR A 102 -5.21 -3.19 -7.26
CA THR A 102 -6.32 -2.28 -6.93
C THR A 102 -5.85 -0.98 -6.31
N PHE A 103 -4.80 -1.00 -5.49
CA PHE A 103 -4.31 0.22 -4.82
C PHE A 103 -3.17 0.88 -5.57
N LEU A 104 -2.16 0.12 -6.00
CA LEU A 104 -1.01 0.68 -6.72
C LEU A 104 -1.26 0.80 -8.23
N HIS A 105 -2.25 0.08 -8.76
CA HIS A 105 -2.49 -0.07 -10.20
C HIS A 105 -1.25 -0.55 -10.96
N ASP A 106 -0.43 -1.36 -10.29
CA ASP A 106 0.79 -1.90 -10.83
C ASP A 106 1.03 -3.34 -10.39
N HIS A 107 0.85 -4.27 -11.33
CA HIS A 107 1.14 -5.69 -11.13
C HIS A 107 2.62 -6.03 -10.96
N THR A 108 3.57 -5.20 -11.43
CA THR A 108 5.01 -5.51 -11.30
C THR A 108 5.54 -5.27 -9.90
N ALA A 109 4.83 -4.44 -9.11
CA ALA A 109 5.12 -4.16 -7.72
C ALA A 109 4.91 -5.37 -6.78
N TYR A 110 4.41 -6.50 -7.30
CA TYR A 110 4.17 -7.71 -6.49
C TYR A 110 5.43 -8.33 -5.91
N ASP A 111 6.56 -8.20 -6.62
CA ASP A 111 7.87 -8.69 -6.16
C ASP A 111 8.66 -7.67 -5.34
N ASP A 112 8.12 -6.46 -5.16
CA ASP A 112 8.78 -5.41 -4.41
C ASP A 112 8.85 -5.79 -2.91
N PRO A 113 10.06 -5.86 -2.31
CA PRO A 113 10.23 -6.16 -0.90
C PRO A 113 9.48 -5.20 0.03
N GLU A 114 9.35 -3.93 -0.35
CA GLU A 114 8.62 -2.94 0.45
C GLU A 114 7.12 -3.22 0.45
N VAL A 115 6.57 -3.58 -0.72
CA VAL A 115 5.16 -3.97 -0.86
C VAL A 115 4.86 -5.24 -0.09
N PHE A 116 5.77 -6.22 -0.12
CA PHE A 116 5.67 -7.42 0.70
C PHE A 116 5.61 -7.07 2.20
N LEU A 117 6.56 -6.27 2.69
CA LEU A 117 6.62 -5.88 4.10
C LEU A 117 5.34 -5.14 4.55
N ILE A 118 4.85 -4.21 3.74
CA ILE A 118 3.61 -3.47 4.01
C ILE A 118 2.42 -4.43 4.09
N CYS A 119 2.29 -5.36 3.15
CA CYS A 119 1.19 -6.31 3.12
C CYS A 119 1.22 -7.26 4.33
N GLU A 120 2.39 -7.75 4.73
CA GLU A 120 2.54 -8.57 5.94
C GLU A 120 2.22 -7.79 7.22
N ALA A 121 2.68 -6.53 7.32
CA ALA A 121 2.36 -5.67 8.44
C ALA A 121 0.84 -5.41 8.54
N MET A 122 0.17 -5.17 7.41
CA MET A 122 -1.28 -4.96 7.36
C MET A 122 -2.06 -6.21 7.79
N LYS A 123 -1.62 -7.40 7.38
CA LYS A 123 -2.23 -8.66 7.84
C LYS A 123 -2.07 -8.85 9.35
N GLY A 124 -0.88 -8.61 9.88
CA GLY A 124 -0.61 -8.66 11.31
C GLY A 124 -1.50 -7.69 12.09
N PHE A 125 -1.60 -6.45 11.63
CA PHE A 125 -2.47 -5.44 12.24
C PHE A 125 -3.95 -5.82 12.19
N TYR A 126 -4.43 -6.40 11.09
CA TYR A 126 -5.81 -6.88 10.98
C TYR A 126 -6.10 -8.00 11.98
N CYS A 127 -5.19 -8.96 12.13
CA CYS A 127 -5.29 -10.02 13.12
C CYS A 127 -5.32 -9.46 14.55
N GLU A 128 -4.47 -8.48 14.87
CA GLU A 128 -4.46 -7.80 16.18
C GLU A 128 -5.78 -7.06 16.48
N ILE A 129 -6.39 -6.42 15.49
CA ILE A 129 -7.69 -5.77 15.65
C ILE A 129 -8.79 -6.81 15.92
N LEU A 130 -8.78 -7.93 15.18
CA LEU A 130 -9.78 -8.98 15.34
C LEU A 130 -9.68 -9.67 16.70
N THR A 131 -8.47 -9.95 17.19
CA THR A 131 -8.26 -10.55 18.52
C THR A 131 -8.68 -9.59 19.63
N ARG A 132 -8.36 -8.29 19.51
CA ARG A 132 -8.85 -7.25 20.44
C ARG A 132 -10.38 -7.19 20.50
N ARG A 133 -11.07 -7.33 19.38
CA ARG A 133 -12.55 -7.33 19.35
C ARG A 133 -13.18 -8.60 19.95
N ARG A 134 -12.43 -9.70 20.04
CA ARG A 134 -12.90 -10.98 20.61
C ARG A 134 -12.53 -11.18 22.09
N GLY A 135 -11.88 -10.19 22.73
CA GLY A 135 -11.52 -10.25 24.15
C GLY A 135 -10.32 -11.16 24.47
N GLU A 136 -9.67 -11.75 23.47
CA GLU A 136 -8.46 -12.56 23.64
C GLU A 136 -7.23 -11.66 23.59
N ILE A 137 -6.83 -11.13 24.75
CA ILE A 137 -5.50 -10.56 24.92
C ILE A 137 -4.61 -11.66 25.51
N GLN A 138 -3.96 -12.43 24.64
CA GLN A 138 -2.64 -12.98 24.96
C GLN A 138 -1.62 -12.32 24.06
N VAL A 139 -1.39 -11.05 24.33
CA VAL A 139 -0.36 -10.29 23.67
C VAL A 139 0.84 -10.23 24.61
N THR A 140 1.76 -11.17 24.48
CA THR A 140 3.17 -10.95 24.86
C THR A 140 3.87 -10.16 23.74
N LEU A 141 3.31 -9.01 23.36
CA LEU A 141 4.16 -7.95 22.82
C LEU A 141 5.09 -7.59 23.98
N ARG A 142 6.38 -7.90 23.87
CA ARG A 142 7.37 -7.04 24.52
C ARG A 142 7.83 -6.04 23.48
N PRO A 143 7.39 -4.79 23.55
CA PRO A 143 8.08 -3.72 22.86
C PRO A 143 8.30 -2.56 23.83
N PRO A 144 9.16 -2.71 24.85
CA PRO A 144 9.60 -1.57 25.66
C PRO A 144 10.04 -0.41 24.75
N ILE A 145 10.73 -0.74 23.65
CA ILE A 145 11.24 0.21 22.67
C ILE A 145 10.11 0.97 21.95
N ILE A 146 9.00 0.32 21.58
CA ILE A 146 7.90 1.00 20.87
C ILE A 146 7.11 1.88 21.84
N HIS A 147 6.84 1.40 23.06
CA HIS A 147 6.20 2.21 24.09
C HIS A 147 7.06 3.41 24.53
N GLU A 148 8.38 3.22 24.62
CA GLU A 148 9.33 4.27 24.97
C GLU A 148 9.50 5.27 23.82
N ALA A 149 9.52 4.81 22.57
CA ALA A 149 9.53 5.69 21.40
C ALA A 149 8.26 6.53 21.29
N LEU A 150 7.08 5.91 21.49
CA LEU A 150 5.80 6.63 21.53
C LEU A 150 5.74 7.60 22.70
N GLY A 151 6.15 7.19 23.90
CA GLY A 151 6.21 8.05 25.09
C GLY A 151 7.06 9.29 24.84
N ARG A 152 8.30 9.12 24.34
CA ARG A 152 9.19 10.24 24.00
C ARG A 152 8.60 11.18 22.94
N ALA A 153 7.92 10.65 21.93
CA ALA A 153 7.27 11.46 20.91
C ALA A 153 6.12 12.30 21.48
N TYR A 154 5.32 11.71 22.37
CA TYR A 154 4.24 12.43 23.05
C TYR A 154 4.77 13.55 23.96
N ASP A 155 5.79 13.26 24.78
CA ASP A 155 6.39 14.26 25.67
C ASP A 155 6.96 15.45 24.89
N MET A 156 7.64 15.18 23.77
CA MET A 156 8.21 16.24 22.93
C MET A 156 7.14 17.16 22.32
N LEU A 157 5.99 16.58 21.91
CA LEU A 157 4.87 17.35 21.36
C LEU A 157 4.20 18.21 22.43
N LEU A 158 4.00 17.67 23.64
CA LEU A 158 3.41 18.42 24.75
C LEU A 158 4.32 19.58 25.18
N SER A 159 5.63 19.34 25.35
CA SER A 159 6.59 20.41 25.67
C SER A 159 6.74 21.45 24.55
N HIS A 160 6.47 21.09 23.30
CA HIS A 160 6.40 22.07 22.21
C HIS A 160 5.14 22.93 22.32
N GLN A 161 3.98 22.32 22.57
CA GLN A 161 2.72 23.05 22.75
C GLN A 161 2.77 24.00 23.94
N GLU A 162 3.34 23.58 25.07
CA GLU A 162 3.51 24.42 26.26
C GLU A 162 4.37 25.66 25.94
N ARG A 163 5.51 25.47 25.27
CA ARG A 163 6.39 26.59 24.86
C ARG A 163 5.71 27.55 23.88
N VAL A 164 4.92 27.03 22.94
CA VAL A 164 4.15 27.88 22.01
C VAL A 164 3.10 28.68 22.77
N MET A 165 2.38 28.07 23.70
CA MET A 165 1.38 28.78 24.50
C MET A 165 1.99 29.81 25.46
N GLU A 166 3.14 29.53 26.05
CA GLU A 166 3.88 30.50 26.88
C GLU A 166 4.37 31.67 26.03
N HIS A 167 4.92 31.40 24.84
CA HIS A 167 5.34 32.45 23.91
C HIS A 167 4.16 33.32 23.48
N ASP A 168 3.00 32.74 23.16
CA ASP A 168 1.78 33.48 22.82
C ASP A 168 1.29 34.33 24.00
N ARG A 169 1.36 33.84 25.24
CA ARG A 169 1.01 34.63 26.43
C ARG A 169 1.96 35.80 26.66
N THR A 170 3.27 35.62 26.41
CA THR A 170 4.25 36.71 26.52
C THR A 170 4.13 37.75 25.40
N LEU A 171 3.57 37.38 24.23
CA LEU A 171 3.27 38.32 23.15
C LEU A 171 1.97 39.10 23.35
N GLN A 172 1.07 38.61 24.21
CA GLN A 172 -0.22 39.24 24.52
C GLN A 172 -0.23 40.08 25.81
N ALA A 173 0.85 40.04 26.60
CA ALA A 173 1.06 40.87 27.79
C ALA A 173 1.88 42.13 27.44
#